data_AF-A0A6M2AGQ9-F1
#
_entry.id   AF-A0A6M2AGQ9-F1
#
_cell.length_a   1.000
_cell.length_b   1.000
_cell.length_c   1.000
_cell.angle_alpha   90.00
_cell.angle_beta   90.00
_cell.angle_gamma   90.00
#
_symmetry.space_group_name_H-M   'P 1'
#
loop_
_entity.id
_entity.type
_entity.pdbx_description
1 polymer ?
#
loop_
_entity_poly.entity_id
_entity_poly.type
_entity_poly.pdbx_seq_one_letter_code
_entity_poly.pdbx_strand_id
1 'polypeptide(L)'
;MLRLTLLFLCFVTYLFPTPLQLDINAKNAILINADNGAVLFEKKADEIIYPASITKVFSLWYIVENYIDLLNRKFEASKNALYVVEPQKKITSNKIRSFRC
;
A
#
# COMPACT_ATOMS: atom_id res chain seq x y z
N MET A 1 10.19 -41.79 -28.67
CA MET A 1 8.94 -41.19 -28.15
C MET A 1 9.14 -40.66 -26.73
N LEU A 2 9.33 -41.51 -25.70
CA LEU A 2 9.46 -41.09 -24.29
C LEU A 2 10.56 -40.04 -24.00
N ARG A 3 11.76 -40.17 -24.61
CA ARG A 3 12.86 -39.19 -24.45
C ARG A 3 12.53 -37.79 -25.00
N LEU A 4 11.75 -37.71 -26.08
CA LEU A 4 11.37 -36.45 -26.70
C LEU A 4 10.28 -35.74 -25.87
N THR A 5 9.34 -36.51 -25.31
CA THR A 5 8.33 -36.02 -24.39
C THR A 5 8.96 -35.47 -23.10
N LEU A 6 10.00 -36.12 -22.58
CA LEU A 6 10.73 -35.65 -21.38
C LEU A 6 11.47 -34.33 -21.64
N LEU A 7 12.06 -34.18 -22.83
CA LEU A 7 12.79 -32.97 -23.25
C LEU A 7 11.84 -31.80 -23.48
N PHE A 8 10.66 -32.07 -24.05
CA PHE A 8 9.58 -31.08 -24.18
C PHE A 8 9.04 -30.65 -22.81
N LEU A 9 8.87 -31.58 -21.86
CA LEU A 9 8.41 -31.26 -20.50
C LEU A 9 9.42 -30.36 -19.75
N CYS A 10 10.72 -30.66 -19.83
CA CYS A 10 11.77 -29.80 -19.27
C CYS A 10 11.81 -28.41 -19.93
N PHE A 11 11.62 -28.34 -21.25
CA PHE A 11 11.59 -27.07 -21.97
C PHE A 11 10.43 -26.17 -21.51
N VAL A 12 9.24 -26.75 -21.31
CA VAL A 12 8.08 -26.02 -20.78
C VAL A 12 8.37 -25.47 -19.38
N THR A 13 9.02 -26.23 -18.50
CA THR A 13 9.38 -25.73 -17.16
C THR A 13 10.43 -24.61 -17.17
N TYR A 14 11.28 -24.55 -18.19
CA TYR A 14 12.32 -23.52 -18.33
C TYR A 14 11.76 -22.16 -18.80
N LEU A 15 10.57 -22.15 -19.38
CA LEU A 15 9.92 -20.94 -19.87
C LEU A 15 9.20 -20.16 -18.76
N PHE A 16 9.05 -20.72 -17.56
CA PHE A 16 8.42 -19.99 -16.46
C PHE A 16 9.38 -18.93 -15.90
N PRO A 17 8.96 -17.65 -15.84
CA PRO A 17 9.78 -16.61 -15.26
C PRO A 17 9.97 -16.86 -13.76
N THR A 18 11.20 -16.72 -13.29
CA THR A 18 11.50 -16.75 -11.87
C THR A 18 10.93 -15.50 -11.20
N PRO A 19 10.32 -15.60 -10.01
CA PRO A 19 9.85 -14.42 -9.28
C PRO A 19 11.03 -13.50 -8.95
N LEU A 20 10.78 -12.20 -8.95
CA LEU A 20 11.79 -11.20 -8.61
C LEU A 20 12.19 -11.38 -7.15
N GLN A 21 13.47 -11.65 -6.89
CA GLN A 21 14.01 -11.74 -5.53
C GLN A 21 14.59 -10.40 -5.12
N LEU A 22 13.92 -9.74 -4.17
CA LEU A 22 14.37 -8.49 -3.56
C LEU A 22 14.66 -8.73 -2.08
N ASP A 23 15.88 -8.40 -1.66
CA ASP A 23 16.20 -8.28 -0.24
C ASP A 23 15.90 -6.85 0.22
N ILE A 24 14.85 -6.69 1.03
CA ILE A 24 14.40 -5.39 1.53
C ILE A 24 14.23 -5.41 3.04
N ASN A 25 14.72 -4.33 3.66
CA ASN A 25 14.54 -4.08 5.08
C ASN A 25 13.20 -3.39 5.38
N ALA A 26 12.10 -4.08 5.04
CA ALA A 26 10.73 -3.66 5.34
C ALA A 26 9.95 -4.83 5.97
N LYS A 27 8.97 -4.52 6.84
CA LYS A 27 8.08 -5.53 7.43
C LYS A 27 7.09 -6.08 6.39
N ASN A 28 6.53 -5.18 5.58
CA ASN A 28 5.53 -5.45 4.55
C ASN A 28 5.89 -4.66 3.28
N ALA A 29 5.65 -5.21 2.10
CA ALA A 29 5.84 -4.55 0.82
C ALA A 29 5.04 -5.22 -0.29
N ILE A 30 4.71 -4.43 -1.32
CA ILE A 30 4.16 -4.89 -2.58
C ILE A 30 4.75 -4.04 -3.71
N LEU A 31 5.10 -4.65 -4.83
CA LEU A 31 5.54 -3.97 -6.06
C LEU A 31 4.61 -4.39 -7.18
N ILE A 32 3.97 -3.41 -7.81
CA ILE A 32 2.95 -3.61 -8.83
C ILE A 32 3.34 -2.81 -10.07
N ASN A 33 3.16 -3.39 -11.25
CA ASN A 33 3.16 -2.65 -12.49
C ASN A 33 1.88 -1.80 -12.58
N ALA A 34 2.03 -0.48 -12.67
CA ALA A 34 0.91 0.46 -12.63
C ALA A 34 -0.04 0.35 -13.85
N ASP A 35 0.45 -0.07 -15.01
CA ASP A 35 -0.32 -0.09 -16.25
C ASP A 35 -1.21 -1.33 -16.38
N ASN A 36 -0.73 -2.47 -15.88
CA ASN A 36 -1.41 -3.76 -16.06
C ASN A 36 -1.75 -4.49 -14.74
N GLY A 37 -1.38 -3.92 -13.59
CA GLY A 37 -1.66 -4.51 -12.28
C GLY A 37 -0.84 -5.76 -11.95
N ALA A 38 0.14 -6.14 -12.77
CA ALA A 38 0.96 -7.31 -12.51
C ALA A 38 1.77 -7.13 -11.23
N VAL A 39 1.62 -8.07 -10.30
CA VAL A 39 2.39 -8.11 -9.06
C VAL A 39 3.76 -8.69 -9.35
N LEU A 40 4.81 -7.90 -9.09
CA LEU A 40 6.19 -8.26 -9.39
C LEU A 40 6.92 -8.78 -8.15
N PHE A 41 6.51 -8.34 -6.96
CA PHE A 41 7.08 -8.76 -5.68
C PHE A 41 6.11 -8.50 -4.53
N GLU A 42 6.06 -9.42 -3.57
CA GLU A 42 5.25 -9.30 -2.35
C GLU A 42 6.03 -9.75 -1.12
N LYS A 43 5.80 -9.05 -0.01
CA LYS A 43 6.25 -9.43 1.32
C LYS A 43 5.14 -9.11 2.29
N LYS A 44 4.37 -10.13 2.71
CA LYS A 44 3.22 -9.99 3.63
C LYS A 44 2.25 -8.85 3.21
N ALA A 45 1.90 -8.81 1.92
CA ALA A 45 1.13 -7.70 1.34
C ALA A 45 -0.30 -7.60 1.92
N ASP A 46 -0.92 -8.73 2.26
CA ASP A 46 -2.31 -8.80 2.77
C ASP A 46 -2.44 -8.68 4.29
N GLU A 47 -1.34 -8.48 5.01
CA GLU A 47 -1.39 -8.33 6.47
C GLU A 47 -2.06 -7.01 6.85
N ILE A 48 -3.07 -7.07 7.73
CA ILE A 48 -3.74 -5.88 8.23
C ILE A 48 -2.77 -5.11 9.14
N ILE A 49 -2.32 -3.95 8.67
CA ILE A 49 -1.40 -3.06 9.39
C ILE A 49 -2.02 -1.69 9.64
N TYR A 50 -1.52 -0.99 10.67
CA TYR A 50 -1.89 0.40 10.91
C TYR A 50 -1.31 1.31 9.82
N PRO A 51 -2.14 1.97 8.98
CA PRO A 51 -1.65 2.69 7.80
C PRO A 51 -0.96 4.04 8.13
N ALA A 52 -1.08 4.54 9.36
CA ALA A 52 -0.51 5.82 9.79
C ALA A 52 -0.80 6.95 8.79
N SER A 53 0.24 7.56 8.21
CA SER A 53 0.08 8.65 7.23
C SER A 53 -0.36 8.18 5.84
N ILE A 54 -0.33 6.88 5.53
CA ILE A 54 -0.84 6.33 4.26
C ILE A 54 -2.34 6.59 4.11
N THR A 55 -3.08 6.74 5.22
CA THR A 55 -4.49 7.16 5.23
C THR A 55 -4.75 8.43 4.42
N LYS A 56 -3.76 9.33 4.29
CA LYS A 56 -3.89 10.56 3.50
C LYS A 56 -4.09 10.29 2.01
N VAL A 57 -3.58 9.17 1.48
CA VAL A 57 -3.81 8.77 0.08
C VAL A 57 -5.30 8.51 -0.15
N PHE A 58 -5.95 7.79 0.77
CA PHE A 58 -7.39 7.56 0.72
C PHE A 58 -8.18 8.85 0.89
N SER A 59 -7.78 9.72 1.83
CA SER A 59 -8.43 11.04 2.00
C SER A 59 -8.36 11.89 0.73
N LEU A 60 -7.20 11.89 0.04
CA LEU A 60 -7.03 12.60 -1.21
C LEU A 60 -7.92 12.01 -2.31
N TRP A 61 -7.90 10.70 -2.48
CA TRP A 61 -8.76 10.02 -3.47
C TRP A 61 -10.24 10.38 -3.26
N TYR A 62 -10.73 10.31 -2.01
CA TYR A 62 -12.09 10.70 -1.67
C TYR A 62 -12.41 12.17 -2.04
N ILE A 63 -11.48 13.09 -1.79
CA ILE A 63 -11.67 14.51 -2.14
C ILE A 63 -11.72 14.71 -3.65
N VAL A 64 -10.80 14.09 -4.39
CA VAL A 64 -10.73 14.19 -5.85
C VAL A 64 -11.98 13.58 -6.48
N GLU A 65 -12.44 12.43 -6.01
CA GLU A 65 -13.63 11.75 -6.58
C GLU A 65 -14.92 12.56 -6.37
N ASN A 66 -15.08 13.16 -5.19
CA ASN A 66 -16.36 13.78 -4.80
C ASN A 66 -16.40 15.30 -4.94
N TYR A 67 -15.24 15.96 -4.99
CA TYR A 67 -15.13 17.42 -4.86
C TYR A 67 -14.10 18.03 -5.81
N ILE A 68 -13.84 17.40 -6.97
CA ILE A 68 -12.88 17.91 -7.97
C ILE A 68 -13.14 19.37 -8.36
N ASP A 69 -14.40 19.76 -8.50
CA ASP A 69 -14.79 21.12 -8.90
C ASP A 69 -14.49 22.18 -7.82
N LEU A 70 -14.27 21.74 -6.58
CA LEU A 70 -13.98 22.62 -5.45
C LEU A 70 -12.49 22.82 -5.22
N LEU A 71 -11.60 22.23 -6.01
CA LEU A 71 -10.15 22.31 -5.79
C LEU A 71 -9.59 23.75 -5.84
N ASN A 72 -10.23 24.64 -6.62
CA ASN A 72 -9.86 26.05 -6.70
C ASN A 72 -10.56 26.93 -5.66
N ARG A 73 -11.45 26.36 -4.85
CA ARG A 73 -12.20 27.09 -3.84
C ARG A 73 -11.30 27.37 -2.64
N LYS A 74 -11.36 28.61 -2.14
CA LYS A 74 -10.75 28.97 -0.85
C LYS A 74 -11.66 28.50 0.29
N PHE A 75 -11.05 27.86 1.29
CA PHE A 75 -11.72 27.43 2.51
C PHE A 75 -11.17 28.22 3.70
N GLU A 76 -12.04 28.58 4.62
CA GLU A 76 -11.63 29.14 5.91
C GLU A 76 -11.19 27.99 6.82
N ALA A 77 -9.94 28.05 7.31
CA ALA A 77 -9.42 27.04 8.22
C ALA A 77 -10.03 27.20 9.61
N SER A 78 -10.75 26.17 10.07
CA SER A 78 -11.23 26.14 11.46
C SER A 78 -10.05 26.16 12.43
N LYS A 79 -10.27 26.73 13.62
CA LYS A 79 -9.25 26.75 14.69
C LYS A 79 -8.71 25.34 14.99
N ASN A 80 -9.61 24.33 14.99
CA ASN A 80 -9.27 22.93 15.20
C ASN A 80 -8.28 22.35 14.19
N ALA A 81 -8.30 22.82 12.94
CA ALA A 81 -7.36 22.37 11.91
C ALA A 81 -5.96 23.00 12.05
N LEU A 82 -5.86 24.14 12.75
CA LEU A 82 -4.62 24.90 12.92
C LEU A 82 -3.90 24.59 14.24
N TYR A 83 -4.61 24.04 15.24
CA TYR A 83 -3.99 23.72 16.52
C TYR A 83 -2.92 22.64 16.38
N VAL A 84 -1.68 22.99 16.71
CA VAL A 84 -0.60 22.01 16.86
C VAL A 84 -0.84 21.25 18.17
N VAL A 85 -1.11 19.96 18.06
CA VAL A 85 -1.23 19.10 19.24
C VAL A 85 0.15 18.92 19.85
N GLU A 86 0.34 19.42 21.07
CA GLU A 86 1.56 19.25 21.84
C GLU A 86 1.95 17.76 21.98
N PRO A 87 3.25 17.43 21.94
CA PRO A 87 3.73 16.04 21.95
C PRO A 87 3.18 15.20 23.10
N GLN A 88 3.01 15.80 24.28
CA GLN A 88 2.58 15.09 25.49
C GLN A 88 1.10 14.65 25.43
N LYS A 89 0.24 15.36 24.69
CA LYS A 89 -1.18 15.03 24.53
C LYS A 89 -1.40 13.89 23.52
N LYS A 90 -0.52 13.75 22.53
CA LYS A 90 -0.57 12.66 21.52
C LYS A 90 -0.40 11.28 22.17
N ILE A 91 0.52 11.15 23.13
CA ILE A 91 0.85 9.89 23.81
C ILE A 91 -0.36 9.35 24.60
N THR A 92 -1.07 10.23 25.32
CA THR A 92 -2.24 9.84 26.11
C THR A 92 -3.43 9.43 25.23
N SER A 93 -3.65 10.10 24.09
CA SER A 93 -4.74 9.75 23.16
C SER A 93 -4.54 8.40 22.45
N ASN A 94 -3.29 8.07 22.08
CA ASN A 94 -2.98 6.79 21.43
C ASN A 94 -3.07 5.60 22.39
N LYS A 95 -2.86 5.80 23.70
CA LYS A 95 -3.03 4.75 24.71
C LYS A 95 -4.50 4.34 24.90
N ILE A 96 -5.44 5.27 24.71
CA ILE A 96 -6.88 5.01 24.83
C ILE A 96 -7.46 4.35 23.56
N ARG A 97 -6.83 4.57 22.40
CA ARG A 97 -7.25 4.01 21.10
C ARG A 97 -6.58 2.70 20.71
N SER A 98 -5.76 2.12 21.59
CA SER A 98 -5.14 0.82 21.33
C SER A 98 -6.21 -0.28 21.45
N PHE A 99 -6.66 -0.75 20.29
CA PHE A 99 -7.41 -1.98 20.04
C PHE A 99 -8.88 -2.00 20.44
N ARG A 100 -9.72 -1.56 19.50
CA ARG A 100 -10.92 -2.32 19.16
C ARG A 100 -10.98 -2.42 17.64
N CYS A 101 -10.38 -3.49 17.13
CA CYS A 101 -10.80 -4.10 15.88
C CYS A 101 -11.97 -5.03 16.21
#